data_AF-A0A4R3J4X5-F1
#
_entry.id   AF-A0A4R3J4X5-F1
#
_cell.length_a   1.000
_cell.length_b   1.000
_cell.length_c   1.000
_cell.angle_alpha   90.00
_cell.angle_beta   90.00
_cell.angle_gamma   90.00
#
_symmetry.space_group_name_H-M   'P 1'
#
loop_
_entity.id
_entity.type
_entity.pdbx_description
1 polymer ?
#
loop_
_entity_poly.entity_id
_entity_poly.type
_entity_poly.pdbx_seq_one_letter_code
_entity_poly.pdbx_strand_id
1 'polypeptide(L)'
;MASFETRPRQMRSRRSGERDRSGAARLDGEGVQARFDAPRQTLGITQEGLATALTVRENYRRKSVLCVPGEDNRILLPEYLLNHHIDLGGYEDPLPLAMMATRDPESPMAMAAATRLSPLGSRNKLVNGVFRVVGEATKHPLVKHCVDLITESAFSPDAISKVRFHTSRFINHSRKEYSRLLKYNLQALLDGQIAPRKFVGEFFELTEAGNLHMDIRRKLISSLLLSENVRPGIKFLMLEHLSCLPDPTRRAIISAVLQGPPNHHTDIIKEELRWIISQERKAGAPRPPASSRNHVGSLPRGGHSLGRAGVRPTQTRG
;
A
#
# COMPACT_ATOMS: atom_id res chain seq x y z
N MET A 1 -8.02 -47.21 33.87
CA MET A 1 -8.56 -47.21 35.24
C MET A 1 -8.67 -45.77 35.72
N ALA A 2 -9.88 -45.22 35.73
CA ALA A 2 -10.35 -44.18 36.64
C ALA A 2 -11.82 -43.95 36.32
N SER A 3 -12.64 -44.37 37.28
CA SER A 3 -14.09 -44.33 37.33
C SER A 3 -14.62 -42.92 37.61
N PHE A 4 -15.88 -42.67 37.20
CA PHE A 4 -16.96 -41.98 37.92
C PHE A 4 -16.64 -40.58 38.53
N GLU A 5 -17.48 -39.56 38.46
CA GLU A 5 -18.87 -39.60 38.92
C GLU A 5 -19.58 -38.27 38.59
N THR A 6 -20.89 -38.40 38.47
CA THR A 6 -21.86 -37.40 38.08
C THR A 6 -22.34 -36.53 39.26
N ARG A 7 -22.87 -35.34 38.92
CA ARG A 7 -24.11 -34.72 39.47
C ARG A 7 -24.04 -33.64 40.59
N PRO A 8 -25.10 -32.80 40.76
CA PRO A 8 -25.03 -31.34 40.59
C PRO A 8 -25.47 -30.54 41.85
N ARG A 9 -25.48 -29.20 41.81
CA ARG A 9 -26.19 -28.39 42.82
C ARG A 9 -26.71 -27.02 42.35
N GLN A 10 -28.04 -27.01 42.21
CA GLN A 10 -29.08 -26.01 42.53
C GLN A 10 -28.81 -24.48 42.57
N MET A 11 -29.76 -23.80 41.89
CA MET A 11 -30.42 -22.53 42.18
C MET A 11 -30.29 -21.95 43.60
N ARG A 12 -30.06 -20.63 43.68
CA ARG A 12 -30.70 -19.76 44.67
C ARG A 12 -31.09 -18.39 44.08
N SER A 13 -32.39 -18.15 44.14
CA SER A 13 -33.08 -16.86 44.01
C SER A 13 -32.74 -15.92 45.17
N ARG A 14 -32.57 -14.62 44.88
CA ARG A 14 -32.93 -13.52 45.81
C ARG A 14 -33.44 -12.31 45.03
N ARG A 15 -34.62 -11.85 45.45
CA ARG A 15 -35.36 -10.66 45.01
C ARG A 15 -34.85 -9.37 45.68
N SER A 16 -35.35 -8.27 45.12
CA SER A 16 -35.83 -7.01 45.74
C SER A 16 -34.83 -5.92 46.13
N GLY A 17 -35.09 -4.70 45.67
CA GLY A 17 -34.43 -3.48 46.11
C GLY A 17 -34.74 -2.24 45.26
N GLU A 18 -36.01 -1.91 45.11
CA GLU A 18 -36.55 -0.67 44.52
C GLU A 18 -36.29 0.53 45.47
N ARG A 19 -35.79 1.66 44.94
CA ARG A 19 -36.09 3.01 45.45
C ARG A 19 -35.62 4.12 44.51
N ASP A 20 -36.61 4.83 43.98
CA ASP A 20 -36.54 6.19 43.44
C ASP A 20 -35.88 7.18 44.41
N ARG A 21 -35.19 8.18 43.84
CA ARG A 21 -35.34 9.59 44.24
C ARG A 21 -34.82 10.53 43.17
N SER A 22 -35.78 11.29 42.68
CA SER A 22 -35.72 12.53 41.91
C SER A 22 -34.95 13.65 42.61
N GLY A 23 -34.35 14.55 41.82
CA GLY A 23 -33.77 15.82 42.26
C GLY A 23 -33.40 16.68 41.05
N ALA A 24 -34.14 17.76 40.85
CA ALA A 24 -34.15 18.59 39.65
C ALA A 24 -33.17 19.79 39.70
N ALA A 25 -33.02 20.40 38.52
CA ALA A 25 -32.69 21.80 38.22
C ALA A 25 -31.20 22.22 38.16
N ARG A 26 -30.75 22.63 36.96
CA ARG A 26 -30.68 24.05 36.55
C ARG A 26 -30.34 24.21 35.07
N LEU A 27 -31.05 25.15 34.45
CA LEU A 27 -30.82 25.73 33.12
C LEU A 27 -29.67 26.75 33.19
N ASP A 28 -29.26 27.21 32.00
CA ASP A 28 -28.31 28.28 31.64
C ASP A 28 -27.06 27.67 30.96
N GLY A 29 -26.64 28.02 29.75
CA GLY A 29 -27.09 28.98 28.75
C GLY A 29 -26.02 28.96 27.65
N GLU A 30 -26.47 28.90 26.40
CA GLU A 30 -25.83 29.39 25.17
C GLU A 30 -24.31 29.23 24.94
N GLY A 31 -23.99 28.40 23.95
CA GLY A 31 -22.66 28.29 23.35
C GLY A 31 -22.69 27.42 22.09
N VAL A 32 -23.63 27.72 21.18
CA VAL A 32 -23.74 27.08 19.86
C VAL A 32 -22.56 27.55 19.01
N GLN A 33 -21.45 26.81 19.04
CA GLN A 33 -20.42 26.90 18.00
C GLN A 33 -20.71 25.84 16.94
N ALA A 34 -21.63 26.17 16.04
CA ALA A 34 -21.75 25.50 14.76
C ALA A 34 -20.39 25.55 14.04
N ARG A 35 -19.73 24.40 13.93
CA ARG A 35 -18.52 24.24 13.12
C ARG A 35 -18.80 23.25 12.00
N PHE A 36 -19.11 23.83 10.85
CA PHE A 36 -18.94 23.29 9.49
C PHE A 36 -19.52 21.90 9.21
N ASP A 37 -20.86 21.83 9.13
CA ASP A 37 -21.50 20.84 8.26
C ASP A 37 -21.29 21.28 6.80
N ALA A 38 -20.23 20.75 6.17
CA ALA A 38 -20.16 20.66 4.71
C ALA A 38 -21.37 19.86 4.20
N PRO A 39 -21.92 20.15 3.00
CA PRO A 39 -23.14 19.52 2.54
C PRO A 39 -22.92 18.00 2.48
N ARG A 40 -23.61 17.26 3.36
CA ARG A 40 -23.68 15.79 3.32
C ARG A 40 -24.25 15.40 1.96
N GLN A 41 -23.38 15.08 1.01
CA GLN A 41 -23.80 14.62 -0.31
C GLN A 41 -24.69 13.39 -0.13
N THR A 42 -25.96 13.56 -0.49
CA THR A 42 -27.11 12.66 -0.24
C THR A 42 -26.92 11.25 -0.82
N LEU A 43 -25.86 11.05 -1.61
CA LEU A 43 -25.52 9.82 -2.33
C LEU A 43 -24.51 8.94 -1.59
N GLY A 44 -23.92 9.42 -0.49
CA GLY A 44 -22.93 8.66 0.30
C GLY A 44 -21.59 8.43 -0.41
N ILE A 45 -21.32 9.17 -1.49
CA ILE A 45 -20.04 9.21 -2.20
C ILE A 45 -19.58 10.66 -2.14
N THR A 46 -18.35 10.91 -1.68
CA THR A 46 -17.80 12.26 -1.61
C THR A 46 -16.86 12.56 -2.78
N GLN A 47 -16.62 13.85 -3.04
CA GLN A 47 -15.63 14.30 -4.03
C GLN A 47 -14.20 13.91 -3.63
N GLU A 48 -13.91 13.91 -2.33
CA GLU A 48 -12.63 13.43 -1.78
C GLU A 48 -12.46 11.93 -2.01
N GLY A 49 -13.51 11.14 -1.80
CA GLY A 49 -13.54 9.71 -2.10
C GLY A 49 -13.32 9.40 -3.57
N LEU A 50 -13.90 10.20 -4.48
CA LEU A 50 -13.65 10.06 -5.92
C LEU A 50 -12.18 10.32 -6.26
N ALA A 51 -11.59 11.40 -5.73
CA ALA A 51 -10.17 11.70 -5.92
C ALA A 51 -9.28 10.57 -5.38
N THR A 52 -9.60 10.08 -4.17
CA THR A 52 -8.90 8.96 -3.53
C THR A 52 -8.98 7.69 -4.37
N ALA A 53 -10.14 7.36 -4.94
CA ALA A 53 -10.32 6.16 -5.76
C ALA A 53 -9.47 6.22 -7.05
N LEU A 54 -9.34 7.41 -7.64
CA LEU A 54 -8.49 7.63 -8.81
C LEU A 54 -7.00 7.48 -8.46
N THR A 55 -6.58 7.99 -7.31
CA THR A 55 -5.23 7.81 -6.78
C THR A 55 -4.91 6.34 -6.54
N VAL A 56 -5.82 5.59 -5.89
CA VAL A 56 -5.69 4.13 -5.68
C VAL A 56 -5.50 3.40 -7.00
N ARG A 57 -6.34 3.71 -7.99
CA ARG A 57 -6.26 3.10 -9.32
C ARG A 57 -4.91 3.35 -9.99
N GLU A 58 -4.40 4.58 -9.91
CA GLU A 58 -3.10 4.92 -10.49
C GLU A 58 -1.95 4.25 -9.75
N ASN A 59 -2.03 4.15 -8.42
CA ASN A 59 -1.04 3.45 -7.61
C ASN A 59 -0.96 1.96 -7.97
N TYR A 60 -2.11 1.28 -8.11
CA TYR A 60 -2.13 -0.10 -8.58
C TYR A 60 -1.59 -0.25 -10.01
N ARG A 61 -1.88 0.70 -10.90
CA ARG A 61 -1.33 0.70 -12.26
C ARG A 61 0.20 0.82 -12.26
N ARG A 62 0.75 1.61 -11.35
CA ARG A 62 2.21 1.80 -11.17
C ARG A 62 2.87 0.73 -10.31
N LYS A 63 2.12 -0.24 -9.78
CA LYS A 63 2.58 -1.20 -8.78
C LYS A 63 3.23 -0.52 -7.56
N SER A 64 2.69 0.63 -7.15
CA SER A 64 3.14 1.32 -5.94
C SER A 64 2.28 0.91 -4.75
N VAL A 65 2.91 0.76 -3.60
CA VAL A 65 2.21 0.46 -2.34
C VAL A 65 1.25 1.59 -1.96
N LEU A 66 0.12 1.22 -1.33
CA LEU A 66 -0.77 2.18 -0.71
C LEU A 66 -0.25 2.54 0.68
N CYS A 67 -0.31 3.82 1.03
CA CYS A 67 0.07 4.32 2.35
C CYS A 67 -1.15 4.76 3.15
N VAL A 68 -1.00 4.79 4.48
CA VAL A 68 -1.99 5.33 5.41
C VAL A 68 -2.14 6.84 5.14
N PRO A 69 -3.37 7.40 5.12
CA PRO A 69 -3.59 8.83 4.96
C PRO A 69 -2.75 9.67 5.91
N GLY A 70 -2.08 10.69 5.39
CA GLY A 70 -1.22 11.58 6.18
C GLY A 70 0.11 10.96 6.64
N GLU A 71 0.34 9.67 6.39
CA GLU A 71 1.57 8.95 6.73
C GLU A 71 2.17 8.30 5.47
N ASP A 72 2.82 9.10 4.61
CA ASP A 72 3.47 8.63 3.37
C ASP A 72 4.53 7.52 3.60
N ASN A 73 5.01 7.41 4.84
CA ASN A 73 6.03 6.45 5.25
C ASN A 73 5.46 5.15 5.83
N ARG A 74 4.13 4.95 5.82
CA ARG A 74 3.50 3.78 6.42
C ARG A 74 2.56 3.10 5.43
N ILE A 75 2.90 1.88 5.05
CA ILE A 75 2.06 1.04 4.18
C ILE A 75 0.71 0.80 4.85
N LEU A 76 -0.36 0.99 4.07
CA LEU A 76 -1.71 0.58 4.42
C LEU A 76 -1.78 -0.95 4.37
N LEU A 77 -2.04 -1.55 5.52
CA LEU A 77 -2.21 -2.99 5.68
C LEU A 77 -3.70 -3.37 5.75
N PRO A 78 -4.06 -4.62 5.40
CA PRO A 78 -5.44 -5.11 5.48
C PRO A 78 -6.09 -4.94 6.87
N GLU A 79 -5.29 -5.00 7.94
CA GLU A 79 -5.75 -4.89 9.33
C GLU A 79 -6.24 -3.48 9.67
N TYR A 80 -5.74 -2.44 9.01
CA TYR A 80 -6.26 -1.08 9.18
C TYR A 80 -7.70 -1.00 8.68
N LEU A 81 -7.99 -1.63 7.54
CA LEU A 81 -9.35 -1.68 7.00
C LEU A 81 -10.30 -2.48 7.90
N LEU A 82 -9.81 -3.48 8.62
CA LEU A 82 -10.62 -4.23 9.59
C LEU A 82 -10.83 -3.50 10.92
N ASN A 83 -10.03 -2.48 11.22
CA ASN A 83 -10.12 -1.74 12.48
C ASN A 83 -10.97 -0.48 12.30
N HIS A 84 -12.23 -0.55 12.76
CA HIS A 84 -13.17 0.56 12.65
C HIS A 84 -12.85 1.77 13.56
N HIS A 85 -11.86 1.65 14.44
CA HIS A 85 -11.42 2.75 15.32
C HIS A 85 -10.36 3.65 14.68
N ILE A 86 -9.85 3.27 13.50
CA ILE A 86 -8.87 4.05 12.76
C ILE A 86 -9.62 4.82 11.69
N ASP A 87 -9.48 6.15 11.72
CA ASP A 87 -9.97 7.02 10.66
C ASP A 87 -9.03 6.92 9.46
N LEU A 88 -9.56 6.45 8.34
CA LEU A 88 -8.84 6.34 7.07
C LEU A 88 -9.23 7.47 6.08
N GLY A 89 -9.91 8.52 6.55
CA GLY A 89 -10.30 9.68 5.76
C GLY A 89 -10.99 9.29 4.46
N GLY A 90 -10.53 9.85 3.33
CA GLY A 90 -11.05 9.54 2.01
C GLY A 90 -11.07 8.04 1.63
N TYR A 91 -10.27 7.16 2.25
CA TYR A 91 -10.35 5.71 1.97
C TYR A 91 -11.59 5.04 2.57
N GLU A 92 -12.31 5.67 3.50
CA GLU A 92 -13.55 5.11 4.05
C GLU A 92 -14.73 5.23 3.08
N ASP A 93 -14.57 6.00 2.01
CA ASP A 93 -15.63 6.18 1.04
C ASP A 93 -15.92 4.90 0.23
N PRO A 94 -17.16 4.72 -0.25
CA PRO A 94 -17.54 3.54 -0.99
C PRO A 94 -16.71 3.27 -2.25
N LEU A 95 -16.30 4.33 -2.97
CA LEU A 95 -15.57 4.18 -4.23
C LEU A 95 -14.11 3.71 -4.04
N PRO A 96 -13.30 4.30 -3.14
CA PRO A 96 -11.97 3.77 -2.81
C PRO A 96 -12.01 2.33 -2.32
N LEU A 97 -12.92 1.99 -1.41
CA LEU A 97 -13.07 0.62 -0.91
C LEU A 97 -13.47 -0.35 -2.03
N ALA A 98 -14.39 0.03 -2.91
CA ALA A 98 -14.75 -0.77 -4.07
C ALA A 98 -13.58 -0.94 -5.05
N MET A 99 -12.76 0.10 -5.25
CA MET A 99 -11.57 0.04 -6.09
C MET A 99 -10.54 -0.95 -5.53
N MET A 100 -10.26 -0.90 -4.22
CA MET A 100 -9.40 -1.87 -3.55
C MET A 100 -9.97 -3.30 -3.66
N ALA A 101 -11.24 -3.49 -3.33
CA ALA A 101 -11.88 -4.80 -3.33
C ALA A 101 -11.91 -5.48 -4.72
N THR A 102 -11.92 -4.69 -5.79
CA THR A 102 -11.97 -5.21 -7.17
C THR A 102 -10.59 -5.36 -7.81
N ARG A 103 -9.68 -4.40 -7.58
CA ARG A 103 -8.44 -4.27 -8.35
C ARG A 103 -7.18 -4.62 -7.58
N ASP A 104 -7.24 -4.76 -6.24
CA ASP A 104 -6.03 -5.04 -5.47
C ASP A 104 -5.35 -6.33 -5.98
N PRO A 105 -4.01 -6.32 -6.16
CA PRO A 105 -3.28 -7.49 -6.58
C PRO A 105 -3.54 -8.70 -5.69
N GLU A 106 -3.66 -8.47 -4.38
CA GLU A 106 -3.67 -9.47 -3.32
C GLU A 106 -5.05 -9.66 -2.70
N SER A 107 -5.41 -10.93 -2.50
CA SER A 107 -6.70 -11.31 -1.91
C SER A 107 -6.93 -10.77 -0.49
N PRO A 108 -5.94 -10.77 0.44
CA PRO A 108 -6.13 -10.26 1.80
C PRO A 108 -6.58 -8.79 1.87
N MET A 109 -6.00 -7.91 1.07
CA MET A 109 -6.38 -6.49 1.03
C MET A 109 -7.76 -6.30 0.42
N ALA A 110 -8.03 -6.96 -0.71
CA ALA A 110 -9.33 -6.92 -1.36
C ALA A 110 -10.46 -7.39 -0.43
N MET A 111 -10.23 -8.46 0.33
CA MET A 111 -11.16 -8.99 1.33
C MET A 111 -11.41 -8.02 2.47
N ALA A 112 -10.35 -7.37 2.97
CA ALA A 112 -10.47 -6.37 4.03
C ALA A 112 -11.26 -5.14 3.57
N ALA A 113 -11.00 -4.66 2.34
CA ALA A 113 -11.74 -3.55 1.74
C ALA A 113 -13.23 -3.89 1.54
N ALA A 114 -13.53 -5.08 1.00
CA ALA A 114 -14.90 -5.56 0.88
C ALA A 114 -15.61 -5.63 2.23
N THR A 115 -14.93 -6.17 3.26
CA THR A 115 -15.46 -6.24 4.63
C THR A 115 -15.77 -4.85 5.21
N ARG A 116 -14.89 -3.87 4.98
CA ARG A 116 -15.07 -2.49 5.44
C ARG A 116 -16.20 -1.76 4.69
N LEU A 117 -16.42 -2.12 3.42
CA LEU A 117 -17.50 -1.61 2.58
C LEU A 117 -18.87 -2.18 2.96
N SER A 118 -18.93 -3.43 3.44
CA SER A 118 -20.16 -4.13 3.78
C SER A 118 -21.18 -3.31 4.59
N PRO A 119 -20.85 -2.71 5.74
CA PRO A 119 -21.81 -1.91 6.52
C PRO A 119 -22.29 -0.64 5.79
N LEU A 120 -21.58 -0.18 4.76
CA LEU A 120 -21.99 0.98 3.95
C LEU A 120 -23.05 0.59 2.91
N GLY A 121 -23.06 -0.66 2.46
CA GLY A 121 -24.01 -1.18 1.46
C GLY A 121 -25.47 -1.16 1.89
N SER A 122 -25.76 -1.13 3.19
CA SER A 122 -27.12 -0.99 3.72
C SER A 122 -27.62 0.46 3.79
N ARG A 123 -26.74 1.46 3.63
CA ARG A 123 -27.09 2.88 3.86
C ARG A 123 -27.97 3.45 2.76
N ASN A 124 -27.70 3.15 1.50
CA ASN A 124 -28.48 3.64 0.37
C ASN A 124 -28.40 2.68 -0.84
N LYS A 125 -29.33 2.85 -1.79
CA LYS A 125 -29.44 2.00 -2.99
C LYS A 125 -28.21 2.10 -3.91
N LEU A 126 -27.54 3.25 -3.95
CA LEU A 126 -26.38 3.47 -4.81
C LEU A 126 -25.18 2.67 -4.30
N VAL A 127 -24.85 2.78 -3.01
CA VAL A 127 -23.75 2.07 -2.36
C VAL A 127 -24.02 0.56 -2.32
N ASN A 128 -25.29 0.15 -2.17
CA ASN A 128 -25.69 -1.24 -2.38
C ASN A 128 -25.33 -1.72 -3.80
N GLY A 129 -25.69 -0.93 -4.82
CA GLY A 129 -25.33 -1.21 -6.21
C GLY A 129 -23.81 -1.29 -6.40
N VAL A 130 -23.04 -0.37 -5.84
CA VAL A 130 -21.57 -0.40 -5.86
C VAL A 130 -21.04 -1.69 -5.22
N PHE A 131 -21.58 -2.09 -4.06
CA PHE A 131 -21.17 -3.32 -3.37
C PHE A 131 -21.46 -4.57 -4.21
N ARG A 132 -22.59 -4.63 -4.92
CA ARG A 132 -22.90 -5.72 -5.85
C ARG A 132 -21.95 -5.75 -7.04
N VAL A 133 -21.66 -4.60 -7.63
CA VAL A 133 -20.68 -4.48 -8.72
C VAL A 133 -19.30 -4.96 -8.28
N VAL A 134 -18.91 -4.77 -7.01
CA VAL A 134 -17.66 -5.34 -6.48
C VAL A 134 -17.64 -6.86 -6.60
N GLY A 135 -18.74 -7.55 -6.28
CA GLY A 135 -18.85 -9.00 -6.39
C GLY A 135 -18.78 -9.50 -7.85
N GLU A 136 -19.29 -8.72 -8.79
CA GLU A 136 -19.26 -9.03 -10.23
C GLU A 136 -17.89 -8.73 -10.88
N ALA A 137 -17.25 -7.64 -10.45
CA ALA A 137 -16.02 -7.13 -11.07
C ALA A 137 -14.73 -7.60 -10.39
N THR A 138 -14.80 -8.17 -9.18
CA THR A 138 -13.62 -8.67 -8.48
C THR A 138 -13.03 -9.89 -9.16
N LYS A 139 -11.70 -9.96 -9.22
CA LYS A 139 -10.96 -11.16 -9.66
C LYS A 139 -10.82 -12.22 -8.57
N HIS A 140 -11.15 -11.88 -7.31
CA HIS A 140 -10.90 -12.72 -6.14
C HIS A 140 -12.15 -13.53 -5.78
N PRO A 141 -12.14 -14.87 -5.88
CA PRO A 141 -13.33 -15.70 -5.63
C PRO A 141 -13.90 -15.52 -4.21
N LEU A 142 -13.03 -15.35 -3.21
CA LEU A 142 -13.42 -15.15 -1.81
C LEU A 142 -14.19 -13.84 -1.61
N VAL A 143 -13.80 -12.78 -2.32
CA VAL A 143 -14.49 -11.48 -2.25
C VAL A 143 -15.90 -11.62 -2.81
N LYS A 144 -16.05 -12.30 -3.95
CA LYS A 144 -17.35 -12.60 -4.54
C LYS A 144 -18.25 -13.36 -3.55
N HIS A 145 -17.75 -14.43 -2.93
CA HIS A 145 -18.51 -15.20 -1.95
C HIS A 145 -18.92 -14.36 -0.73
N CYS A 146 -18.08 -13.43 -0.29
CA CYS A 146 -18.43 -12.51 0.79
C CYS A 146 -19.53 -11.52 0.40
N VAL A 147 -19.47 -10.97 -0.82
CA VAL A 147 -20.49 -10.07 -1.35
C VAL A 147 -21.82 -10.80 -1.48
N ASP A 148 -21.82 -12.01 -2.05
CA ASP A 148 -23.01 -12.85 -2.21
C ASP A 148 -23.65 -13.13 -0.83
N LEU A 149 -22.87 -13.63 0.14
CA LEU A 149 -23.36 -13.92 1.49
C LEU A 149 -23.98 -12.69 2.17
N ILE A 150 -23.35 -11.52 2.06
CA ILE A 150 -23.82 -10.30 2.72
C ILE A 150 -25.05 -9.73 2.02
N THR A 151 -25.10 -9.79 0.69
CA THR A 151 -26.25 -9.31 -0.08
C THR A 151 -27.48 -10.21 0.09
N GLU A 152 -27.29 -11.53 0.07
CA GLU A 152 -28.34 -12.52 0.36
C GLU A 152 -28.88 -12.39 1.80
N SER A 153 -27.99 -12.08 2.74
CA SER A 153 -28.36 -11.85 4.15
C SER A 153 -28.90 -10.43 4.42
N ALA A 154 -29.21 -9.65 3.39
CA ALA A 154 -29.70 -8.27 3.49
C ALA A 154 -28.86 -7.39 4.43
N PHE A 155 -27.54 -7.53 4.39
CA PHE A 155 -26.59 -6.78 5.24
C PHE A 155 -26.80 -6.97 6.75
N SER A 156 -27.20 -8.17 7.17
CA SER A 156 -27.37 -8.47 8.59
C SER A 156 -26.05 -8.27 9.38
N PRO A 157 -26.09 -7.67 10.57
CA PRO A 157 -24.89 -7.47 11.39
C PRO A 157 -24.15 -8.76 11.74
N ASP A 158 -24.88 -9.87 11.87
CA ASP A 158 -24.32 -11.20 12.12
C ASP A 158 -23.53 -11.73 10.92
N ALA A 159 -24.08 -11.62 9.69
CA ALA A 159 -23.36 -12.00 8.48
C ALA A 159 -22.09 -11.15 8.28
N ILE A 160 -22.18 -9.83 8.50
CA ILE A 160 -21.03 -8.92 8.43
C ILE A 160 -19.96 -9.30 9.47
N SER A 161 -20.37 -9.63 10.70
CA SER A 161 -19.47 -10.04 11.78
C SER A 161 -18.77 -11.37 11.46
N LYS A 162 -19.50 -12.34 10.89
CA LYS A 162 -18.94 -13.61 10.41
C LYS A 162 -17.91 -13.38 9.30
N VAL A 163 -18.23 -12.57 8.29
CA VAL A 163 -17.29 -12.24 7.22
C VAL A 163 -16.05 -11.55 7.78
N ARG A 164 -16.22 -10.57 8.69
CA ARG A 164 -15.09 -9.90 9.34
C ARG A 164 -14.18 -10.86 10.10
N PHE A 165 -14.75 -11.81 10.84
CA PHE A 165 -14.00 -12.85 11.54
C PHE A 165 -13.22 -13.75 10.55
N HIS A 166 -13.87 -14.21 9.48
CA HIS A 166 -13.23 -15.01 8.44
C HIS A 166 -12.11 -14.24 7.72
N THR A 167 -12.34 -12.98 7.37
CA THR A 167 -11.33 -12.10 6.76
C THR A 167 -10.12 -11.95 7.66
N SER A 168 -10.31 -11.69 8.96
CA SER A 168 -9.21 -11.58 9.93
C SER A 168 -8.40 -12.88 10.02
N ARG A 169 -9.07 -14.04 10.09
CA ARG A 169 -8.40 -15.34 10.11
C ARG A 169 -7.65 -15.61 8.81
N PHE A 170 -8.24 -15.26 7.67
CA PHE A 170 -7.62 -15.41 6.35
C PHE A 170 -6.34 -14.58 6.23
N ILE A 171 -6.38 -13.29 6.57
CA ILE A 171 -5.21 -12.41 6.54
C ILE A 171 -4.08 -12.99 7.41
N ASN A 172 -4.40 -13.41 8.64
CA ASN A 172 -3.43 -14.02 9.55
C ASN A 172 -2.82 -15.32 8.98
N HIS A 173 -3.65 -16.14 8.34
CA HIS A 173 -3.19 -17.38 7.70
C HIS A 173 -2.29 -17.09 6.50
N SER A 174 -2.70 -16.19 5.60
CA SER A 174 -1.90 -15.78 4.45
C SER A 174 -0.54 -15.22 4.88
N ARG A 175 -0.48 -14.37 5.91
CA ARG A 175 0.80 -13.86 6.45
C ARG A 175 1.74 -14.96 6.92
N LYS A 176 1.21 -16.00 7.58
CA LYS A 176 1.99 -17.16 8.02
C LYS A 176 2.53 -17.94 6.83
N GLU A 177 1.71 -18.16 5.80
CA GLU A 177 2.13 -18.84 4.58
C GLU A 177 3.20 -18.04 3.82
N TYR A 178 3.02 -16.73 3.61
CA TYR A 178 4.05 -15.90 2.97
C TYR A 178 5.36 -15.90 3.76
N SER A 179 5.28 -15.84 5.10
CA SER A 179 6.48 -15.94 5.97
C SER A 179 7.17 -17.29 5.85
N ARG A 180 6.41 -18.38 5.71
CA ARG A 180 6.93 -19.74 5.50
C ARG A 180 7.59 -19.87 4.13
N LEU A 181 6.95 -19.35 3.08
CA LEU A 181 7.49 -19.33 1.72
C LEU A 181 8.77 -18.50 1.63
N LEU A 182 8.83 -17.35 2.31
CA LEU A 182 10.03 -16.52 2.35
C LEU A 182 11.22 -17.25 2.99
N LYS A 183 10.98 -17.98 4.09
CA LYS A 183 12.00 -18.81 4.73
C LYS A 183 12.45 -19.96 3.82
N TYR A 184 11.51 -20.61 3.15
CA TYR A 184 11.81 -21.68 2.19
C TYR A 184 12.64 -21.14 1.01
N ASN A 185 12.28 -19.98 0.47
CA ASN A 185 13.00 -19.34 -0.63
C ASN A 185 14.44 -18.98 -0.23
N LEU A 186 14.64 -18.46 0.99
CA LEU A 186 15.98 -18.21 1.55
C LEU A 186 16.78 -19.50 1.71
N GLN A 187 16.17 -20.57 2.23
CA GLN A 187 16.84 -21.86 2.39
C GLN A 187 17.23 -22.45 1.03
N ALA A 188 16.32 -22.42 0.05
CA ALA A 188 16.59 -22.89 -1.31
C ALA A 188 17.74 -22.13 -1.97
N LEU A 189 17.91 -20.83 -1.67
CA LEU A 189 19.05 -20.04 -2.16
C LEU A 189 20.36 -20.52 -1.53
N LEU A 190 20.37 -20.77 -0.22
CA LEU A 190 21.55 -21.26 0.50
C LEU A 190 21.95 -22.66 0.04
N ASP A 191 20.97 -23.51 -0.25
CA ASP A 191 21.17 -24.88 -0.74
C ASP A 191 21.48 -24.94 -2.25
N GLY A 192 21.47 -23.79 -2.94
CA GLY A 192 21.73 -23.69 -4.39
C GLY A 192 20.64 -24.26 -5.29
N GLN A 193 19.43 -24.49 -4.76
CA GLN A 193 18.29 -25.05 -5.50
C GLN A 193 17.55 -24.01 -6.37
N ILE A 194 17.71 -22.72 -6.06
CA ILE A 194 17.12 -21.63 -6.82
C ILE A 194 18.19 -20.68 -7.37
N ALA A 195 17.99 -20.22 -8.60
CA ALA A 195 18.88 -19.24 -9.21
C ALA A 195 18.77 -17.87 -8.50
N PRO A 196 19.88 -17.12 -8.31
CA PRO A 196 19.87 -15.80 -7.67
C PRO A 196 18.84 -14.81 -8.19
N ARG A 197 18.67 -14.71 -9.52
CA ARG A 197 17.68 -13.80 -10.13
C ARG A 197 16.25 -14.18 -9.75
N LYS A 198 15.95 -15.48 -9.74
CA LYS A 198 14.63 -16.00 -9.38
C LYS A 198 14.35 -15.78 -7.90
N PHE A 199 15.34 -16.03 -7.03
CA PHE A 199 15.25 -15.72 -5.61
C PHE A 199 14.92 -14.25 -5.35
N VAL A 200 15.65 -13.31 -5.98
CA VAL A 200 15.42 -11.87 -5.75
C VAL A 200 14.02 -11.47 -6.21
N GLY A 201 13.57 -11.93 -7.37
CA GLY A 201 12.20 -11.69 -7.84
C GLY A 201 11.15 -12.19 -6.84
N GLU A 202 11.22 -13.48 -6.48
CA GLU A 202 10.29 -14.08 -5.51
C GLU A 202 10.37 -13.44 -4.12
N PHE A 203 11.55 -12.99 -3.69
CA PHE A 203 11.72 -12.29 -2.41
C PHE A 203 10.94 -10.97 -2.40
N PHE A 204 11.07 -10.15 -3.45
CA PHE A 204 10.33 -8.88 -3.53
C PHE A 204 8.83 -9.11 -3.66
N GLU A 205 8.42 -10.09 -4.48
CA GLU A 205 7.01 -10.48 -4.62
C GLU A 205 6.40 -10.96 -3.30
N LEU A 206 7.06 -11.88 -2.58
CA LEU A 206 6.57 -12.41 -1.31
C LEU A 206 6.51 -11.34 -0.21
N THR A 207 7.48 -10.42 -0.17
CA THR A 207 7.49 -9.34 0.82
C THR A 207 6.41 -8.29 0.55
N GLU A 208 6.05 -8.08 -0.71
CA GLU A 208 4.95 -7.20 -1.13
C GLU A 208 3.59 -7.87 -0.95
N ALA A 209 3.41 -9.10 -1.46
CA ALA A 209 2.20 -9.89 -1.34
C ALA A 209 1.82 -10.17 0.12
N GLY A 210 2.83 -10.43 0.96
CA GLY A 210 2.68 -10.59 2.39
C GLY A 210 2.31 -9.32 3.15
N ASN A 211 2.26 -8.16 2.48
CA ASN A 211 2.06 -6.85 3.08
C ASN A 211 2.94 -6.68 4.34
N LEU A 212 4.23 -7.03 4.23
CA LEU A 212 5.11 -6.94 5.38
C LEU A 212 5.28 -5.48 5.81
N HIS A 213 5.26 -5.25 7.12
CA HIS A 213 5.55 -3.93 7.67
C HIS A 213 6.89 -3.42 7.14
N MET A 214 6.97 -2.11 6.87
CA MET A 214 8.16 -1.48 6.31
C MET A 214 9.40 -1.69 7.16
N ASP A 215 9.27 -1.69 8.49
CA ASP A 215 10.39 -1.97 9.39
C ASP A 215 10.94 -3.39 9.23
N ILE A 216 10.06 -4.37 8.99
CA ILE A 216 10.44 -5.76 8.74
C ILE A 216 11.12 -5.85 7.37
N ARG A 217 10.54 -5.24 6.33
CA ARG A 217 11.11 -5.23 4.99
C ARG A 217 12.48 -4.58 4.96
N ARG A 218 12.63 -3.41 5.61
CA ARG A 218 13.90 -2.71 5.82
C ARG A 218 14.91 -3.63 6.48
N LYS A 219 14.55 -4.24 7.61
CA LYS A 219 15.45 -5.13 8.36
C LYS A 219 15.89 -6.33 7.52
N LEU A 220 14.97 -6.98 6.81
CA LEU A 220 15.29 -8.12 5.96
C LEU A 220 16.25 -7.75 4.82
N ILE A 221 15.97 -6.66 4.11
CA ILE A 221 16.82 -6.22 2.99
C ILE A 221 18.19 -5.77 3.50
N SER A 222 18.24 -4.96 4.56
CA SER A 222 19.51 -4.55 5.18
C SER A 222 20.32 -5.74 5.67
N SER A 223 19.68 -6.72 6.32
CA SER A 223 20.37 -7.94 6.76
C SER A 223 20.94 -8.75 5.60
N LEU A 224 20.23 -8.87 4.48
CA LEU A 224 20.73 -9.56 3.29
C LEU A 224 21.92 -8.84 2.64
N LEU A 225 21.85 -7.51 2.54
CA LEU A 225 22.93 -6.70 1.98
C LEU A 225 24.18 -6.68 2.87
N LEU A 226 24.01 -6.73 4.19
CA LEU A 226 25.12 -6.74 5.16
C LEU A 226 25.69 -8.14 5.42
N SER A 227 24.93 -9.21 5.16
CA SER A 227 25.34 -10.58 5.44
C SER A 227 26.60 -11.01 4.67
N GLU A 228 27.52 -11.67 5.35
CA GLU A 228 28.74 -12.24 4.75
C GLU A 228 28.43 -13.53 3.97
N ASN A 229 27.38 -14.25 4.37
CA ASN A 229 26.96 -15.52 3.75
C ASN A 229 26.26 -15.32 2.40
N VAL A 230 25.81 -14.09 2.11
CA VAL A 230 25.16 -13.76 0.84
C VAL A 230 26.23 -13.30 -0.15
N ARG A 231 26.30 -13.97 -1.31
CA ARG A 231 27.27 -13.67 -2.36
C ARG A 231 27.03 -12.26 -2.94
N PRO A 232 28.09 -11.52 -3.31
CA PRO A 232 27.96 -10.17 -3.88
C PRO A 232 26.97 -10.06 -5.04
N GLY A 233 26.98 -11.02 -5.97
CA GLY A 233 26.07 -11.00 -7.13
C GLY A 233 24.59 -10.95 -6.75
N ILE A 234 24.18 -11.60 -5.66
CA ILE A 234 22.80 -11.52 -5.15
C ILE A 234 22.52 -10.11 -4.61
N LYS A 235 23.49 -9.51 -3.91
CA LYS A 235 23.37 -8.15 -3.37
C LYS A 235 23.21 -7.14 -4.49
N PHE A 236 23.98 -7.24 -5.58
CA PHE A 236 23.81 -6.40 -6.77
C PHE A 236 22.40 -6.52 -7.37
N LEU A 237 21.89 -7.75 -7.54
CA LEU A 237 20.52 -7.96 -7.99
C LEU A 237 19.49 -7.33 -7.05
N MET A 238 19.70 -7.38 -5.74
CA MET A 238 18.84 -6.68 -4.77
C MET A 238 18.88 -5.16 -4.95
N LEU A 239 20.05 -4.57 -5.29
CA LEU A 239 20.18 -3.13 -5.54
C LEU A 239 19.36 -2.67 -6.76
N GLU A 240 19.27 -3.50 -7.81
CA GLU A 240 18.45 -3.20 -9.00
C GLU A 240 16.97 -2.95 -8.63
N HIS A 241 16.47 -3.64 -7.61
CA HIS A 241 15.09 -3.53 -7.12
C HIS A 241 14.87 -2.45 -6.06
N LEU A 242 15.90 -1.74 -5.60
CA LEU A 242 15.74 -0.70 -4.57
C LEU A 242 14.86 0.47 -5.03
N SER A 243 14.87 0.79 -6.33
CA SER A 243 14.06 1.87 -6.91
C SER A 243 12.56 1.61 -6.79
N CYS A 244 12.14 0.34 -6.70
CA CYS A 244 10.75 -0.05 -6.50
C CYS A 244 10.26 0.14 -5.05
N LEU A 245 11.16 0.42 -4.10
CA LEU A 245 10.79 0.66 -2.71
C LEU A 245 10.37 2.12 -2.51
N PRO A 246 9.42 2.39 -1.58
CA PRO A 246 9.12 3.75 -1.16
C PRO A 246 10.38 4.48 -0.73
N ASP A 247 10.51 5.73 -1.18
CA ASP A 247 11.64 6.63 -0.90
C ASP A 247 12.14 6.60 0.55
N PRO A 248 11.27 6.63 1.59
CA PRO A 248 11.70 6.56 2.98
C PRO A 248 12.38 5.23 3.33
N THR A 249 11.86 4.11 2.83
CA THR A 249 12.47 2.78 3.03
C THR A 249 13.77 2.68 2.26
N ARG A 250 13.80 3.14 1.00
CA ARG A 250 15.01 3.15 0.19
C ARG A 250 16.12 3.93 0.90
N ARG A 251 15.85 5.17 1.34
CA ARG A 251 16.81 6.00 2.09
C ARG A 251 17.28 5.32 3.39
N ALA A 252 16.37 4.72 4.14
CA ALA A 252 16.71 4.05 5.39
C ALA A 252 17.61 2.81 5.17
N ILE A 253 17.33 2.00 4.14
CA ILE A 253 18.17 0.85 3.76
C ILE A 253 19.56 1.34 3.34
N ILE A 254 19.62 2.35 2.47
CA ILE A 254 20.89 2.93 2.00
C ILE A 254 21.71 3.42 3.19
N SER A 255 21.10 4.20 4.09
CA SER A 255 21.76 4.70 5.30
C SER A 255 22.29 3.55 6.16
N ALA A 256 21.48 2.51 6.39
CA ALA A 256 21.87 1.36 7.19
C ALA A 256 23.06 0.59 6.58
N VAL A 257 23.11 0.44 5.26
CA VAL A 257 24.22 -0.23 4.58
C VAL A 257 25.50 0.62 4.61
N LEU A 258 25.38 1.94 4.38
CA LEU A 258 26.52 2.86 4.44
C LEU A 258 27.16 2.92 5.83
N GLN A 259 26.35 2.85 6.89
CA GLN A 259 26.79 2.83 8.30
C GLN A 259 27.17 1.42 8.79
N GLY A 260 26.91 0.37 8.01
CA GLY A 260 27.16 -1.00 8.40
C GLY A 260 28.65 -1.32 8.57
N PRO A 261 28.98 -2.40 9.31
CA PRO A 261 30.36 -2.82 9.53
C PRO A 261 31.09 -3.03 8.19
N PRO A 262 32.37 -2.63 8.10
CA PRO A 262 33.14 -2.82 6.88
C PRO A 262 33.47 -4.30 6.69
N ASN A 263 33.17 -4.81 5.50
CA ASN A 263 33.66 -6.07 4.99
C ASN A 263 33.82 -5.95 3.46
N HIS A 264 34.67 -6.79 2.86
CA HIS A 264 35.02 -6.66 1.43
C HIS A 264 33.79 -6.59 0.50
N HIS A 265 32.75 -7.38 0.81
CA HIS A 265 31.50 -7.37 0.04
C HIS A 265 30.70 -6.07 0.25
N THR A 266 30.62 -5.56 1.47
CA THR A 266 29.87 -4.35 1.80
C THR A 266 30.57 -3.10 1.29
N ASP A 267 31.90 -3.06 1.20
CA ASP A 267 32.61 -1.89 0.68
C ASP A 267 32.30 -1.66 -0.80
N ILE A 268 32.26 -2.73 -1.60
CA ILE A 268 31.83 -2.69 -3.00
C ILE A 268 30.36 -2.22 -3.08
N ILE A 269 29.48 -2.78 -2.26
CA ILE A 269 28.06 -2.38 -2.23
C ILE A 269 27.88 -0.92 -1.78
N LYS A 270 28.70 -0.43 -0.85
CA LYS A 270 28.70 0.98 -0.41
C LYS A 270 29.11 1.91 -1.55
N GLU A 271 30.07 1.52 -2.39
CA GLU A 271 30.46 2.29 -3.57
C GLU A 271 29.32 2.40 -4.59
N GLU A 272 28.67 1.29 -4.91
CA GLU A 272 27.49 1.26 -5.79
C GLU A 272 26.34 2.11 -5.25
N LEU A 273 26.05 2.02 -3.95
CA LEU A 273 25.02 2.85 -3.34
C LEU A 273 25.33 4.35 -3.44
N ARG A 274 26.61 4.75 -3.26
CA ARG A 274 27.02 6.14 -3.48
C ARG A 274 26.84 6.56 -4.94
N TRP A 275 27.14 5.67 -5.88
CA TRP A 275 26.90 5.91 -7.30
C TRP A 275 25.40 6.11 -7.59
N ILE A 276 24.52 5.24 -7.10
CA ILE A 276 23.05 5.35 -7.24
C ILE A 276 22.56 6.70 -6.70
N ILE A 277 22.98 7.10 -5.49
CA ILE A 277 22.63 8.40 -4.90
C ILE A 277 23.10 9.56 -5.79
N SER A 278 24.31 9.47 -6.36
CA SER A 278 24.86 10.51 -7.23
C SER A 278 24.05 10.67 -8.52
N GLN A 279 23.54 9.57 -9.08
CA GLN A 279 22.69 9.58 -10.26
C GLN A 279 21.30 10.14 -9.95
N GLU A 280 20.70 9.75 -8.83
CA GLU A 280 19.42 10.31 -8.38
C GLU A 280 19.50 11.84 -8.18
N ARG A 281 20.60 12.34 -7.60
CA ARG A 281 20.84 13.79 -7.43
C ARG A 281 20.99 14.52 -8.77
N LYS A 282 21.64 13.89 -9.76
CA LYS A 282 21.79 14.46 -11.11
C LYS A 282 20.46 14.47 -11.88
N ALA A 283 19.62 13.44 -11.69
CA ALA A 283 18.31 13.34 -12.31
C ALA A 283 17.26 14.28 -11.68
N GLY A 284 17.37 14.56 -10.38
CA GLY A 284 16.51 15.50 -9.65
C GLY A 284 16.95 16.98 -9.72
N ALA A 285 18.06 17.29 -10.38
CA ALA A 285 18.51 18.67 -10.55
C ALA A 285 17.58 19.40 -11.55
N PRO A 286 17.03 20.58 -11.21
CA PRO A 286 16.28 21.37 -12.18
C PRO A 286 17.18 21.67 -13.37
N ARG A 287 16.69 21.38 -14.58
CA ARG A 287 17.35 21.81 -15.82
C ARG A 287 17.66 23.31 -15.68
N PRO A 288 18.92 23.75 -15.89
CA PRO A 288 19.20 25.17 -15.92
C PRO A 288 18.30 25.81 -16.99
N PRO A 289 17.66 26.96 -16.71
CA PRO A 289 16.90 27.66 -17.73
C PRO A 289 17.83 27.88 -18.91
N ALA A 290 17.37 27.48 -20.11
CA ALA A 290 18.11 27.71 -21.33
C ALA A 290 18.47 29.20 -21.37
N SER A 291 19.76 29.50 -21.24
CA SER A 291 20.26 30.86 -21.26
C SER A 291 19.78 31.49 -22.57
N SER A 292 18.82 32.41 -22.44
CA SER A 292 18.38 33.26 -23.52
C SER A 292 19.61 34.03 -23.99
N ARG A 293 20.19 33.59 -25.11
CA ARG A 293 21.13 34.41 -25.88
C ARG A 293 20.33 35.58 -26.42
N ASN A 294 20.21 36.62 -25.60
CA ASN A 294 19.72 37.90 -26.06
C ASN A 294 20.78 38.50 -26.98
N HIS A 295 20.38 38.57 -28.25
CA HIS A 295 20.72 39.60 -29.21
C HIS A 295 21.21 40.89 -28.56
N VAL A 296 22.48 41.24 -28.81
CA VAL A 296 22.88 42.64 -28.91
C VAL A 296 23.35 42.82 -30.35
N GLY A 297 22.58 43.63 -31.08
CA GLY A 297 22.78 43.88 -32.49
C GLY A 297 24.06 44.63 -32.78
N SER A 298 24.60 44.39 -33.97
CA SER A 298 25.44 45.33 -34.72
C SER A 298 25.34 44.96 -36.19
N LEU A 299 24.50 45.70 -36.91
CA LEU A 299 24.53 45.86 -38.38
C LEU A 299 25.88 46.51 -38.77
N PRO A 300 26.43 46.25 -39.98
CA PRO A 300 26.01 47.08 -41.12
C PRO A 300 25.91 46.38 -42.49
N ARG A 301 24.89 46.87 -43.23
CA ARG A 301 24.78 47.22 -44.66
C ARG A 301 25.70 46.60 -45.73
N GLY A 302 25.02 46.13 -46.78
CA GLY A 302 25.41 46.24 -48.21
C GLY A 302 26.22 45.05 -48.73
N GLY A 303 25.98 44.45 -49.88
CA GLY A 303 25.03 44.65 -50.97
C GLY A 303 25.28 43.57 -52.04
N HIS A 304 24.26 43.32 -52.85
CA HIS A 304 24.30 42.75 -54.21
C HIS A 304 25.02 41.41 -54.54
N SER A 305 24.18 40.50 -55.05
CA SER A 305 24.29 39.82 -56.36
C SER A 305 24.53 38.29 -56.38
N LEU A 306 23.52 37.62 -56.94
CA LEU A 306 23.55 36.61 -58.00
C LEU A 306 24.50 35.39 -57.89
N GLY A 307 23.89 34.20 -57.99
CA GLY A 307 24.37 33.21 -58.95
C GLY A 307 24.59 31.77 -58.48
N ARG A 308 23.75 30.88 -59.02
CA ARG A 308 24.03 29.51 -59.51
C ARG A 308 24.55 28.40 -58.57
N ALA A 309 23.69 27.39 -58.45
CA ALA A 309 23.85 26.02 -58.95
C ALA A 309 25.25 25.37 -59.04
N GLY A 310 25.37 24.17 -58.45
CA GLY A 310 26.44 23.17 -58.69
C GLY A 310 26.55 22.20 -57.49
N VAL A 311 25.85 21.07 -57.48
CA VAL A 311 26.33 19.75 -57.94
C VAL A 311 27.50 19.20 -57.08
N ARG A 312 27.20 18.09 -56.37
CA ARG A 312 28.09 17.08 -55.74
C ARG A 312 29.19 16.59 -56.74
N PRO A 313 30.27 15.84 -56.37
CA PRO A 313 30.34 14.87 -55.27
C PRO A 313 31.72 14.64 -54.60
N THR A 314 31.66 13.80 -53.55
CA THR A 314 32.66 12.83 -53.04
C THR A 314 34.10 12.86 -53.56
N GLN A 315 35.06 12.88 -52.63
CA GLN A 315 36.29 12.10 -52.76
C GLN A 315 36.80 11.62 -51.40
N THR A 316 36.84 10.29 -51.28
CA THR A 316 37.68 9.48 -50.41
C THR A 316 39.14 9.57 -50.83
N ARG A 317 40.06 9.63 -49.86
CA ARG A 317 41.47 9.16 -49.90
C ARG A 317 42.13 9.59 -48.58
N GLY A 318 42.92 8.78 -47.89
CA GLY A 318 43.39 7.42 -48.12
C GLY A 318 43.99 6.88 -46.83
#